data_AF-A0A2U1QB67-F1
#
_entry.id   AF-A0A2U1QB67-F1
#
_cell.length_a   1.000
_cell.length_b   1.000
_cell.length_c   1.000
_cell.angle_alpha   90.00
_cell.angle_beta   90.00
_cell.angle_gamma   90.00
#
_symmetry.space_group_name_H-M   'P 1'
#
loop_
_entity.id
_entity.type
_entity.pdbx_description
1 polymer ?
#
loop_
_entity_poly.entity_id
_entity_poly.type
_entity_poly.pdbx_seq_one_letter_code
_entity_poly.pdbx_strand_id
1 'polypeptide(L)'
;MATTTSAGVAVKTLMIVLLCLMVAAFAYLFAFGDSLDCFDLHARWALELAMDFTVYVAVLGAWYAYKESSWIIAIPLMITMYFLGSIITIGYILIQFYKLSPEESSKDPLYFVLARRQKRDVVGHTGRHSSVVTARVIYSALGCMALGNLIYSVYVDLSPSHIKYITSCFWTNGTDMYIHVVIFSVWVAYKESSWITAFFWILSIFCFRGLPICVYVVRQLYNLSPQQPASLIIFKNNTDRYLDASDPPLMAHSNV
;
A
#
# COMPACT_ATOMS: atom_id res chain seq x y z
N MET A 1 19.37 16.30 -11.28
CA MET A 1 18.91 15.44 -12.41
C MET A 1 19.41 14.00 -12.33
N ALA A 2 20.59 13.72 -11.75
CA ALA A 2 21.11 12.34 -11.60
C ALA A 2 20.49 11.52 -10.44
N THR A 3 19.82 12.15 -9.48
CA THR A 3 19.32 11.50 -8.26
C THR A 3 17.97 10.79 -8.44
N THR A 4 17.05 11.34 -9.23
CA THR A 4 15.69 10.80 -9.42
C THR A 4 15.66 9.56 -10.31
N THR A 5 16.46 9.55 -11.39
CA THR A 5 16.68 8.37 -12.25
C THR A 5 17.27 7.20 -11.46
N SER A 6 18.23 7.46 -10.58
CA SER A 6 18.88 6.42 -9.77
C SER A 6 17.90 5.75 -8.80
N ALA A 7 16.98 6.52 -8.20
CA ALA A 7 15.98 6.01 -7.26
C ALA A 7 14.95 5.11 -7.95
N GLY A 8 14.47 5.50 -9.14
CA GLY A 8 13.53 4.68 -9.91
C GLY A 8 14.11 3.33 -10.32
N VAL A 9 15.37 3.33 -10.78
CA VAL A 9 16.10 2.09 -11.12
C VAL A 9 16.31 1.22 -9.88
N ALA A 10 16.71 1.81 -8.75
CA ALA A 10 16.91 1.10 -7.50
C ALA A 10 15.60 0.43 -7.01
N VAL A 11 14.48 1.15 -6.99
CA VAL A 11 13.18 0.60 -6.59
C VAL A 11 12.73 -0.49 -7.56
N LYS A 12 12.89 -0.30 -8.88
CA LYS A 12 12.56 -1.33 -9.86
C LYS A 12 13.37 -2.61 -9.64
N THR A 13 14.68 -2.49 -9.42
CA THR A 13 15.56 -3.64 -9.13
C THR A 13 15.15 -4.33 -7.83
N LEU A 14 14.87 -3.56 -6.76
CA LEU A 14 14.35 -4.10 -5.50
C LEU A 14 13.07 -4.90 -5.73
N MET A 15 12.11 -4.36 -6.49
CA MET A 15 10.85 -5.05 -6.80
C MET A 15 11.10 -6.36 -7.56
N ILE A 16 12.05 -6.40 -8.51
CA ILE A 16 12.41 -7.65 -9.21
C ILE A 16 12.98 -8.68 -8.23
N VAL A 17 13.89 -8.27 -7.34
CA VAL A 17 14.48 -9.17 -6.33
C VAL A 17 13.40 -9.73 -5.40
N LEU A 18 12.48 -8.88 -4.91
CA LEU A 18 11.38 -9.30 -4.06
C LEU A 18 10.40 -10.24 -4.78
N LEU A 19 10.15 -10.01 -6.07
CA LEU A 19 9.34 -10.92 -6.90
C LEU A 19 9.99 -12.29 -7.00
N CYS A 20 11.29 -12.36 -7.31
CA CYS A 20 12.02 -13.62 -7.39
C CYS A 20 12.01 -14.36 -6.04
N LEU A 21 12.20 -13.63 -4.95
CA LEU A 21 12.15 -14.17 -3.59
C LEU A 21 10.76 -14.75 -3.27
N MET A 22 9.68 -14.03 -3.61
CA MET A 22 8.33 -14.52 -3.37
C MET A 22 7.97 -15.73 -4.23
N VAL A 23 8.37 -15.72 -5.51
CA VAL A 23 8.18 -16.88 -6.41
C VAL A 23 8.92 -18.10 -5.88
N ALA A 24 10.16 -17.94 -5.40
CA ALA A 24 10.92 -19.02 -4.78
C ALA A 24 10.26 -19.53 -3.49
N ALA A 25 9.73 -18.64 -2.65
CA ALA A 25 9.02 -19.02 -1.42
C ALA A 25 7.74 -19.80 -1.71
N PHE A 26 6.95 -19.41 -2.71
CA PHE A 26 5.79 -20.19 -3.16
C PHE A 26 6.20 -21.51 -3.79
N ALA A 27 7.22 -21.53 -4.66
CA ALA A 27 7.71 -22.78 -5.26
C ALA A 27 8.18 -23.77 -4.19
N TYR A 28 8.89 -23.29 -3.17
CA TYR A 28 9.29 -24.10 -2.02
C TYR A 28 8.08 -24.61 -1.24
N LEU A 29 7.10 -23.75 -0.98
CA LEU A 29 5.86 -24.13 -0.31
C LEU A 29 5.10 -25.23 -1.07
N PHE A 30 5.02 -25.13 -2.40
CA PHE A 30 4.34 -26.13 -3.22
C PHE A 30 5.13 -27.44 -3.37
N ALA A 31 6.46 -27.36 -3.44
CA ALA A 31 7.30 -28.53 -3.64
C ALA A 31 7.54 -29.33 -2.35
N PHE A 32 7.65 -28.64 -1.21
CA PHE A 32 8.10 -29.22 0.06
C PHE A 32 7.18 -28.93 1.24
N GLY A 33 6.20 -28.04 1.10
CA GLY A 33 5.28 -27.70 2.17
C GLY A 33 4.03 -28.56 2.15
N ASP A 34 3.51 -28.88 3.34
CA ASP A 34 2.17 -29.44 3.51
C ASP A 34 1.12 -28.35 3.19
N SER A 35 0.81 -28.20 1.91
CA SER A 35 -0.08 -27.16 1.38
C SER A 35 -1.51 -27.19 1.96
N LEU A 36 -1.97 -28.33 2.47
CA LEU A 36 -3.30 -28.48 3.08
C LEU A 36 -3.36 -27.98 4.53
N ASP A 37 -2.26 -28.10 5.29
CA ASP A 37 -2.17 -27.58 6.67
C ASP A 37 -2.05 -26.04 6.72
N CYS A 38 -1.83 -25.41 5.57
CA CYS A 38 -1.77 -23.96 5.42
C CYS A 38 -3.09 -23.24 5.74
N PHE A 39 -4.21 -23.94 5.58
CA PHE A 39 -5.55 -23.37 5.67
C PHE A 39 -6.21 -23.56 7.04
N ASP A 40 -5.44 -23.88 8.09
CA ASP A 40 -5.95 -23.86 9.45
C ASP A 40 -6.24 -22.41 9.89
N LEU A 41 -7.43 -21.92 9.55
CA LEU A 41 -7.91 -20.58 9.92
C LEU A 41 -8.11 -20.41 11.44
N HIS A 42 -8.11 -21.49 12.21
CA HIS A 42 -8.15 -21.45 13.67
C HIS A 42 -6.77 -21.23 14.29
N ALA A 43 -5.70 -21.35 13.49
CA ALA A 43 -4.37 -21.00 13.93
C ALA A 43 -4.28 -19.51 14.28
N ARG A 44 -3.88 -19.20 15.51
CA ARG A 44 -3.69 -17.82 15.99
C ARG A 44 -2.84 -16.95 15.05
N TRP A 45 -1.70 -17.47 14.57
CA TRP A 45 -0.85 -16.77 13.60
C TRP A 45 -1.57 -16.47 12.28
N ALA A 46 -2.47 -17.36 11.82
CA ALA A 46 -3.20 -17.15 10.57
C ALA A 46 -4.25 -16.04 10.74
N LEU A 47 -4.92 -15.98 11.89
CA LEU A 47 -5.82 -14.88 12.23
C LEU A 47 -5.07 -13.55 12.27
N GLU A 48 -3.90 -13.50 12.90
CA GLU A 48 -3.08 -12.28 12.93
C GLU A 48 -2.63 -11.83 11.54
N LEU A 49 -2.11 -12.74 10.72
CA LEU A 49 -1.67 -12.41 9.36
C LEU A 49 -2.84 -11.99 8.48
N ALA A 50 -4.02 -12.61 8.61
CA ALA A 50 -5.21 -12.22 7.85
C ALA A 50 -5.68 -10.80 8.17
N MET A 51 -5.57 -10.38 9.43
CA MET A 51 -5.96 -9.04 9.86
C MET A 51 -5.01 -7.97 9.31
N ASP A 52 -3.71 -8.20 9.41
CA ASP A 52 -2.70 -7.32 8.80
C ASP A 52 -2.87 -7.24 7.28
N PHE A 53 -3.08 -8.39 6.65
CA PHE A 53 -3.30 -8.48 5.21
C PHE A 53 -4.55 -7.72 4.76
N THR A 54 -5.62 -7.76 5.54
CA THR A 54 -6.85 -7.01 5.25
C THR A 54 -6.60 -5.51 5.19
N VAL A 55 -5.74 -4.97 6.07
CA VAL A 55 -5.33 -3.56 6.01
C VAL A 55 -4.58 -3.27 4.70
N TYR A 56 -3.63 -4.13 4.33
CA TYR A 56 -2.87 -3.97 3.09
C TYR A 56 -3.75 -4.02 1.85
N VAL A 57 -4.68 -4.99 1.78
CA VAL A 57 -5.67 -5.10 0.70
C VAL A 57 -6.56 -3.88 0.64
N ALA A 58 -7.01 -3.32 1.77
CA ALA A 58 -7.84 -2.13 1.76
C ALA A 58 -7.10 -0.94 1.12
N VAL A 59 -5.84 -0.72 1.50
CA VAL A 59 -5.04 0.39 0.96
C VAL A 59 -4.66 0.16 -0.50
N LEU A 60 -4.18 -1.05 -0.86
CA LEU A 60 -3.81 -1.40 -2.22
C LEU A 60 -5.02 -1.49 -3.15
N GLY A 61 -6.15 -2.00 -2.67
CA GLY A 61 -7.42 -2.02 -3.38
C GLY A 61 -7.92 -0.62 -3.70
N ALA A 62 -7.83 0.31 -2.74
CA ALA A 62 -8.11 1.72 -3.00
C ALA A 62 -7.16 2.32 -4.05
N TRP A 63 -5.88 1.92 -4.03
CA TRP A 63 -4.90 2.32 -5.04
C TRP A 63 -5.20 1.74 -6.42
N TYR A 64 -5.56 0.46 -6.54
CA TYR A 64 -5.96 -0.17 -7.79
C TYR A 64 -7.22 0.45 -8.37
N ALA A 65 -8.26 0.64 -7.55
CA ALA A 65 -9.50 1.29 -7.99
C ALA A 65 -9.27 2.74 -8.45
N TYR A 66 -8.27 3.41 -7.87
CA TYR A 66 -7.87 4.73 -8.30
C TYR A 66 -7.13 4.70 -9.66
N LYS A 67 -6.16 3.79 -9.81
CA LYS A 67 -5.32 3.64 -11.01
C LYS A 67 -6.09 3.10 -12.20
N GLU A 68 -6.78 1.99 -11.99
CA GLU A 68 -7.66 1.32 -12.95
C GLU A 68 -9.07 1.87 -12.73
N SER A 69 -9.42 2.95 -13.45
CA SER A 69 -10.75 3.57 -13.36
C SER A 69 -11.91 2.62 -13.70
N SER A 70 -11.60 1.40 -14.17
CA SER A 70 -12.53 0.30 -14.37
C SER A 70 -12.50 -0.66 -13.17
N TRP A 71 -13.61 -0.69 -12.44
CA TRP A 71 -13.91 -1.72 -11.44
C TRP A 71 -13.77 -3.16 -12.00
N ILE A 72 -13.99 -3.35 -13.31
CA ILE A 72 -13.78 -4.61 -14.03
C ILE A 72 -12.32 -5.10 -13.94
N ILE A 73 -11.34 -4.21 -13.84
CA ILE A 73 -9.92 -4.58 -13.69
C ILE A 73 -9.53 -4.57 -12.21
N ALA A 74 -9.98 -3.57 -11.45
CA ALA A 74 -9.63 -3.44 -10.03
C ALA A 74 -10.14 -4.60 -9.16
N ILE A 75 -11.37 -5.10 -9.40
CA ILE A 75 -11.95 -6.19 -8.61
C ILE A 75 -11.17 -7.50 -8.79
N PRO A 76 -10.89 -7.98 -10.02
CA PRO A 76 -10.03 -9.14 -10.21
C PRO A 76 -8.67 -8.99 -9.55
N LEU A 77 -8.01 -7.82 -9.66
CA LEU A 77 -6.72 -7.58 -9.00
C LEU A 77 -6.81 -7.73 -7.48
N MET A 78 -7.85 -7.19 -6.85
CA MET A 78 -8.08 -7.36 -5.41
C MET A 78 -8.33 -8.83 -5.02
N ILE A 79 -9.15 -9.55 -5.80
CA ILE A 79 -9.44 -10.97 -5.55
C ILE A 79 -8.16 -11.80 -5.70
N THR A 80 -7.42 -11.63 -6.80
CA THR A 80 -6.19 -12.38 -7.05
C THR A 80 -5.12 -12.05 -6.01
N MET A 81 -5.06 -10.82 -5.52
CA MET A 81 -4.17 -10.44 -4.41
C MET A 81 -4.43 -11.28 -3.15
N TYR A 82 -5.67 -11.64 -2.82
CA TYR A 82 -5.95 -12.53 -1.68
C TYR A 82 -5.34 -13.94 -1.82
N PHE A 83 -5.13 -14.42 -3.04
CA PHE A 83 -4.59 -15.76 -3.27
C PHE A 83 -3.08 -15.78 -3.53
N LEU A 84 -2.57 -14.76 -4.24
CA LEU A 84 -1.18 -14.69 -4.71
C LEU A 84 -0.36 -13.61 -3.99
N GLY A 85 -0.97 -12.89 -3.06
CA GLY A 85 -0.31 -11.93 -2.17
C GLY A 85 0.46 -10.85 -2.92
N SER A 86 1.68 -10.63 -2.47
CA SER A 86 2.59 -9.60 -2.96
C SER A 86 3.07 -9.83 -4.39
N ILE A 87 2.97 -11.04 -4.95
CA ILE A 87 3.32 -11.30 -6.37
C ILE A 87 2.49 -10.39 -7.28
N ILE A 88 1.19 -10.27 -7.00
CA ILE A 88 0.28 -9.44 -7.80
C ILE A 88 0.64 -7.97 -7.65
N THR A 89 0.87 -7.52 -6.43
CA THR A 89 1.23 -6.13 -6.14
C THR A 89 2.55 -5.73 -6.79
N ILE A 90 3.59 -6.56 -6.64
CA ILE A 90 4.89 -6.32 -7.27
C ILE A 90 4.78 -6.37 -8.79
N GLY A 91 4.09 -7.38 -9.33
CA GLY A 91 3.87 -7.52 -10.77
C GLY A 91 3.18 -6.29 -11.35
N TYR A 92 2.15 -5.78 -10.67
CA TYR A 92 1.45 -4.56 -11.07
C TYR A 92 2.36 -3.33 -11.01
N ILE A 93 3.13 -3.15 -9.94
CA ILE A 93 4.11 -2.06 -9.82
C ILE A 93 5.14 -2.12 -10.95
N LEU A 94 5.68 -3.31 -11.25
CA LEU A 94 6.66 -3.49 -12.34
C LEU A 94 6.06 -3.16 -13.70
N ILE A 95 4.82 -3.60 -13.97
CA ILE A 95 4.10 -3.24 -15.21
C ILE A 95 3.98 -1.71 -15.31
N GLN A 96 3.68 -1.00 -14.22
CA GLN A 96 3.64 0.47 -14.22
C GLN A 96 5.01 1.08 -14.51
N PHE A 97 6.10 0.52 -13.98
CA PHE A 97 7.46 0.96 -14.32
C PHE A 97 7.80 0.73 -15.79
N TYR A 98 7.39 -0.38 -16.39
CA TYR A 98 7.66 -0.67 -17.80
C TYR A 98 6.82 0.19 -18.76
N LYS A 99 5.69 0.74 -18.31
CA LYS A 99 4.87 1.67 -19.07
C LYS A 99 5.40 3.10 -19.11
N LEU A 100 6.43 3.44 -18.33
CA LEU A 100 7.01 4.79 -18.29
C LEU A 100 7.72 5.13 -19.61
N SER A 101 7.51 6.35 -20.11
CA SER A 101 8.36 6.88 -21.17
C SER A 101 9.78 7.21 -20.64
N PRO A 102 10.81 7.29 -21.50
CA PRO A 102 12.16 7.69 -21.08
C PRO A 102 12.19 9.04 -20.37
N GLU A 103 11.38 10.00 -20.83
CA GLU A 103 11.26 11.33 -20.23
C GLU A 103 10.64 11.26 -18.83
N GLU A 104 9.56 10.48 -18.67
CA GLU A 104 8.87 10.30 -17.40
C GLU A 104 9.74 9.58 -16.37
N SER A 105 10.43 8.53 -16.82
CA SER A 105 11.40 7.77 -16.03
C SER A 105 12.54 8.65 -15.52
N SER A 106 12.93 9.66 -16.31
CA SER A 106 14.01 10.57 -15.93
C SER A 106 13.59 11.68 -14.95
N LYS A 107 12.34 12.13 -15.02
CA LYS A 107 11.84 13.25 -14.23
C LYS A 107 11.51 12.83 -12.79
N ASP A 108 10.53 11.94 -12.64
CA ASP A 108 10.12 11.40 -11.34
C ASP A 108 9.39 10.05 -11.53
N PRO A 109 10.14 8.94 -11.63
CA PRO A 109 9.57 7.64 -11.94
C PRO A 109 8.61 7.15 -10.85
N LEU A 110 8.86 7.50 -9.59
CA LEU A 110 8.02 7.10 -8.46
C LEU A 110 6.70 7.88 -8.45
N TYR A 111 6.71 9.17 -8.79
CA TYR A 111 5.48 9.92 -9.01
C TYR A 111 4.59 9.26 -10.05
N PHE A 112 5.15 8.88 -11.20
CA PHE A 112 4.35 8.30 -12.28
C PHE A 112 3.84 6.90 -11.93
N VAL A 113 4.65 6.08 -11.26
CA VAL A 113 4.23 4.75 -10.82
C VAL A 113 3.19 4.81 -9.71
N LEU A 114 3.39 5.65 -8.69
CA LEU A 114 2.51 5.70 -7.52
C LEU A 114 1.25 6.55 -7.77
N ALA A 115 1.39 7.73 -8.38
CA ALA A 115 0.34 8.75 -8.41
C ALA A 115 -0.35 8.93 -9.78
N ARG A 116 0.37 8.82 -10.92
CA ARG A 116 -0.22 9.16 -12.23
C ARG A 116 -1.41 8.26 -12.60
N ARG A 117 -2.55 8.86 -12.95
CA ARG A 117 -3.70 8.16 -13.54
C ARG A 117 -3.45 7.92 -15.04
N GLN A 118 -3.68 6.71 -15.53
CA GLN A 118 -3.44 6.37 -16.94
C GLN A 118 -4.55 6.90 -17.88
N LYS A 119 -5.75 7.22 -17.36
CA LYS A 119 -6.91 7.68 -18.16
C LYS A 119 -7.46 9.02 -17.67
N ARG A 120 -7.23 10.08 -18.47
CA ARG A 120 -8.07 11.29 -18.49
C ARG A 120 -9.27 10.98 -19.38
N ASP A 121 -10.24 10.24 -18.87
CA ASP A 121 -11.53 10.14 -19.56
C ASP A 121 -12.28 11.46 -19.31
N VAL A 122 -12.20 12.35 -20.31
CA VAL A 122 -13.26 13.32 -20.58
C VAL A 122 -14.46 12.48 -20.99
N VAL A 123 -15.35 12.20 -20.04
CA VAL A 123 -16.78 11.88 -20.19
C VAL A 123 -17.26 11.33 -18.84
N GLY A 124 -18.37 11.88 -18.35
CA GLY A 124 -18.93 11.61 -17.04
C GLY A 124 -19.10 10.13 -16.73
N HIS A 125 -18.28 9.63 -15.82
CA HIS A 125 -18.68 8.55 -14.95
C HIS A 125 -18.71 9.09 -13.54
N THR A 126 -19.94 9.29 -13.06
CA THR A 126 -20.36 9.50 -11.67
C THR A 126 -20.02 8.24 -10.85
N GLY A 127 -18.76 7.81 -10.89
CA GLY A 127 -18.24 6.64 -10.19
C GLY A 127 -17.98 7.04 -8.76
N ARG A 128 -19.05 6.98 -7.94
CA ARG A 128 -19.09 7.02 -6.46
C ARG A 128 -17.71 7.23 -5.82
N HIS A 129 -17.22 8.47 -5.86
CA HIS A 129 -15.98 8.82 -5.20
C HIS A 129 -16.20 8.60 -3.71
N SER A 130 -15.43 7.69 -3.09
CA SER A 130 -15.48 7.53 -1.64
C SER A 130 -15.17 8.88 -1.01
N SER A 131 -16.15 9.44 -0.28
CA SER A 131 -15.95 10.68 0.44
C SER A 131 -14.76 10.51 1.38
N VAL A 132 -13.93 11.54 1.50
CA VAL A 132 -12.86 11.58 2.50
C VAL A 132 -13.39 11.20 3.89
N VAL A 133 -14.63 11.57 4.21
CA VAL A 133 -15.29 11.17 5.47
C VAL A 133 -15.49 9.67 5.56
N THR A 134 -16.03 9.03 4.51
CA THR A 134 -16.21 7.57 4.46
C THR A 134 -14.88 6.84 4.60
N ALA A 135 -13.83 7.30 3.89
CA ALA A 135 -12.50 6.73 4.01
C ALA A 135 -11.93 6.89 5.43
N ARG A 136 -12.12 8.05 6.10
CA ARG A 136 -11.68 8.26 7.49
C ARG A 136 -12.31 7.24 8.42
N VAL A 137 -13.62 7.01 8.28
CA VAL A 137 -14.34 6.03 9.09
C VAL A 137 -13.80 4.62 8.86
N ILE A 138 -13.65 4.20 7.60
CA ILE A 138 -13.16 2.86 7.25
C ILE A 138 -11.75 2.62 7.79
N TYR A 139 -10.80 3.50 7.51
CA TYR A 139 -9.42 3.30 7.96
C TYR A 139 -9.25 3.46 9.48
N SER A 140 -10.09 4.27 10.13
CA SER A 140 -10.10 4.34 11.60
C SER A 140 -10.65 3.05 12.21
N ALA A 141 -11.72 2.48 11.64
CA ALA A 141 -12.26 1.20 12.08
C ALA A 141 -11.24 0.06 11.89
N LEU A 142 -10.57 0.01 10.73
CA LEU A 142 -9.48 -0.93 10.47
C LEU A 142 -8.31 -0.75 11.45
N GLY A 143 -7.96 0.50 11.78
CA GLY A 143 -6.93 0.81 12.77
C GLY A 143 -7.29 0.36 14.18
N CYS A 144 -8.52 0.64 14.63
CA CYS A 144 -9.04 0.17 15.92
C CYS A 144 -9.05 -1.36 16.00
N MET A 145 -9.45 -2.01 14.90
CA MET A 145 -9.46 -3.45 14.79
C MET A 145 -8.05 -4.05 14.85
N ALA A 146 -7.07 -3.46 14.15
CA ALA A 146 -5.66 -3.85 14.21
C ALA A 146 -5.06 -3.63 15.61
N LEU A 147 -5.41 -2.52 16.28
CA LEU A 147 -4.99 -2.24 17.66
C LEU A 147 -5.57 -3.26 18.64
N GLY A 148 -6.87 -3.57 18.52
CA GLY A 148 -7.53 -4.59 19.34
C GLY A 148 -6.87 -5.96 19.17
N ASN A 149 -6.54 -6.33 17.93
CA ASN A 149 -5.81 -7.57 17.64
C ASN A 149 -4.40 -7.57 18.26
N LEU A 150 -3.65 -6.48 18.13
CA LEU A 150 -2.32 -6.35 18.75
C LEU A 150 -2.38 -6.51 20.27
N ILE A 151 -3.33 -5.84 20.93
CA ILE A 151 -3.53 -5.94 22.39
C ILE A 151 -3.91 -7.37 22.78
N TYR A 152 -4.81 -7.99 22.03
CA TYR A 152 -5.22 -9.38 22.25
C TYR A 152 -4.05 -10.35 22.11
N SER A 153 -3.25 -10.24 21.05
CA SER A 153 -2.05 -11.06 20.85
C SER A 153 -1.07 -10.88 22.01
N VAL A 154 -0.74 -9.64 22.41
CA VAL A 154 0.15 -9.39 23.55
C VAL A 154 -0.39 -10.03 24.84
N TYR A 155 -1.69 -9.87 25.12
CA TYR A 155 -2.32 -10.45 26.31
C TYR A 155 -2.26 -11.99 26.31
N VAL A 156 -2.52 -12.61 25.16
CA VAL A 156 -2.55 -14.07 25.00
C VAL A 156 -1.14 -14.66 24.93
N ASP A 157 -0.18 -13.98 24.32
CA ASP A 157 1.19 -14.46 24.11
C ASP A 157 2.10 -14.28 25.36
N LEU A 158 1.68 -13.47 26.33
CA LEU A 158 2.25 -13.47 27.68
C LEU A 158 1.93 -14.78 28.45
N SER A 159 1.04 -15.63 27.92
CA SER A 159 0.79 -16.97 28.45
C SER A 159 1.90 -17.95 28.04
N PRO A 160 2.50 -18.75 28.96
CA PRO A 160 3.69 -19.56 28.68
C PRO A 160 3.46 -20.74 27.74
N SER A 161 2.23 -20.95 27.29
CA SER A 161 1.81 -22.16 26.59
C SER A 161 1.58 -21.89 25.10
N HIS A 162 2.65 -21.94 24.30
CA HIS A 162 2.71 -22.62 22.99
C HIS A 162 3.98 -22.22 22.23
N ILE A 163 4.99 -23.08 22.25
CA ILE A 163 6.02 -23.08 21.20
C ILE A 163 5.36 -23.72 19.98
N LYS A 164 4.93 -22.90 19.03
CA LYS A 164 4.26 -23.37 17.81
C LYS A 164 5.32 -23.76 16.78
N TYR A 165 5.15 -24.93 16.18
CA TYR A 165 5.96 -25.39 15.07
C TYR A 165 5.87 -24.37 13.93
N ILE A 166 7.00 -23.77 13.54
CA ILE A 166 7.03 -22.79 12.45
C ILE A 166 6.94 -23.57 11.14
N THR A 167 5.74 -23.66 10.56
CA THR A 167 5.51 -24.36 9.30
C THR A 167 6.02 -23.55 8.10
N SER A 168 6.28 -24.21 6.97
CA SER A 168 6.63 -23.53 5.71
C SER A 168 5.58 -22.47 5.31
N CYS A 169 4.31 -22.70 5.66
CA CYS A 169 3.22 -21.73 5.50
C CYS A 169 3.42 -20.45 6.28
N PHE A 170 3.85 -20.54 7.55
CA PHE A 170 4.14 -19.35 8.34
C PHE A 170 5.28 -18.54 7.70
N TRP A 171 6.34 -19.20 7.23
CA TRP A 171 7.46 -18.53 6.57
C TRP A 171 7.05 -17.85 5.26
N THR A 172 6.29 -18.53 4.41
CA THR A 172 5.85 -17.95 3.13
C THR A 172 4.91 -16.77 3.33
N ASN A 173 3.90 -16.89 4.21
CA ASN A 173 2.98 -15.79 4.49
C ASN A 173 3.66 -14.64 5.25
N GLY A 174 4.58 -14.94 6.17
CA GLY A 174 5.39 -13.94 6.85
C GLY A 174 6.26 -13.16 5.85
N THR A 175 6.91 -13.86 4.92
CA THR A 175 7.67 -13.25 3.83
C THR A 175 6.80 -12.33 2.99
N ASP A 176 5.59 -12.78 2.64
CA ASP A 176 4.61 -11.97 1.90
C ASP A 176 4.27 -10.67 2.63
N MET A 177 4.02 -10.73 3.94
CA MET A 177 3.73 -9.54 4.75
C MET A 177 4.92 -8.58 4.79
N TYR A 178 6.15 -9.08 4.92
CA TYR A 178 7.33 -8.21 4.93
C TYR A 178 7.58 -7.54 3.58
N ILE A 179 7.25 -8.20 2.47
CA ILE A 179 7.28 -7.56 1.15
C ILE A 179 6.30 -6.39 1.09
N HIS A 180 5.08 -6.54 1.63
CA HIS A 180 4.13 -5.44 1.74
C HIS A 180 4.67 -4.30 2.61
N VAL A 181 5.31 -4.61 3.74
CA VAL A 181 6.00 -3.61 4.58
C VAL A 181 7.03 -2.83 3.77
N VAL A 182 7.83 -3.49 2.92
CA VAL A 182 8.79 -2.81 2.05
C VAL A 182 8.10 -1.90 1.04
N ILE A 183 7.02 -2.38 0.39
CA ILE A 183 6.24 -1.58 -0.58
C ILE A 183 5.69 -0.30 0.07
N PHE A 184 5.08 -0.42 1.25
CA PHE A 184 4.58 0.72 1.99
C PHE A 184 5.69 1.63 2.51
N SER A 185 6.85 1.08 2.88
CA SER A 185 8.02 1.85 3.29
C SER A 185 8.54 2.72 2.15
N VAL A 186 8.61 2.19 0.92
CA VAL A 186 8.96 2.97 -0.28
C VAL A 186 7.95 4.09 -0.51
N TRP A 187 6.65 3.80 -0.38
CA TRP A 187 5.60 4.81 -0.51
C TRP A 187 5.71 5.92 0.54
N VAL A 188 5.94 5.57 1.82
CA VAL A 188 6.12 6.52 2.92
C VAL A 188 7.38 7.36 2.74
N ALA A 189 8.51 6.73 2.41
CA ALA A 189 9.78 7.42 2.15
C ALA A 189 9.66 8.42 1.00
N TYR A 190 8.87 8.08 -0.03
CA TYR A 190 8.59 8.98 -1.13
C TYR A 190 7.66 10.15 -0.75
N LYS A 191 6.69 9.92 0.15
CA LYS A 191 5.70 10.92 0.56
C LYS A 191 6.17 11.91 1.62
N GLU A 192 7.01 11.46 2.53
CA GLU A 192 7.48 12.28 3.64
C GLU A 192 8.63 13.18 3.18
N SER A 193 8.54 14.47 3.48
CA SER A 193 9.59 15.44 3.12
C SER A 193 10.81 15.34 4.04
N SER A 194 10.65 14.75 5.24
CA SER A 194 11.70 14.58 6.22
C SER A 194 12.08 13.11 6.35
N TRP A 195 13.37 12.82 6.14
CA TRP A 195 13.92 11.46 6.30
C TRP A 195 13.76 10.93 7.73
N ILE A 196 13.79 11.81 8.75
CA ILE A 196 13.60 11.44 10.15
C ILE A 196 12.16 10.98 10.38
N THR A 197 11.19 11.74 9.88
CA THR A 197 9.77 11.38 9.98
C THR A 197 9.48 10.10 9.20
N ALA A 198 10.05 9.95 8.00
CA ALA A 198 9.97 8.71 7.24
C ALA A 198 10.53 7.51 8.01
N PHE A 199 11.71 7.66 8.65
CA PHE A 199 12.33 6.62 9.45
C PHE A 199 11.42 6.14 10.60
N PHE A 200 10.82 7.06 11.36
CA PHE A 200 9.91 6.68 12.45
C PHE A 200 8.65 5.98 11.93
N TRP A 201 8.11 6.38 10.79
CA TRP A 201 6.98 5.66 10.18
C TRP A 201 7.37 4.27 9.70
N ILE A 202 8.51 4.13 9.01
CA ILE A 202 9.00 2.84 8.53
C ILE A 202 9.29 1.89 9.69
N LEU A 203 9.96 2.38 10.74
CA LEU A 203 10.21 1.61 11.96
C LEU A 203 8.89 1.17 12.61
N SER A 204 7.91 2.08 12.69
CA SER A 204 6.59 1.75 13.23
C SER A 204 5.93 0.66 12.39
N ILE A 205 5.89 0.79 11.05
CA ILE A 205 5.29 -0.21 10.14
C ILE A 205 5.99 -1.56 10.30
N PHE A 206 7.31 -1.58 10.45
CA PHE A 206 8.06 -2.82 10.68
C PHE A 206 7.66 -3.49 12.01
N CYS A 207 7.53 -2.73 13.09
CA CYS A 207 7.21 -3.27 14.42
C CYS A 207 5.73 -3.64 14.61
N PHE A 208 4.82 -2.81 14.10
CA PHE A 208 3.37 -2.89 14.37
C PHE A 208 2.52 -3.20 13.14
N ARG A 209 3.17 -3.51 12.01
CA ARG A 209 2.55 -4.03 10.78
C ARG A 209 1.43 -3.13 10.24
N GLY A 210 0.18 -3.60 10.20
CA GLY A 210 -0.93 -2.85 9.61
C GLY A 210 -1.33 -1.58 10.36
N LEU A 211 -1.12 -1.53 11.68
CA LEU A 211 -1.64 -0.44 12.53
C LEU A 211 -1.08 0.95 12.14
N PRO A 212 0.24 1.15 12.00
CA PRO A 212 0.80 2.45 11.59
C PRO A 212 0.36 2.87 10.19
N ILE A 213 0.06 1.92 9.30
CA ILE A 213 -0.45 2.25 7.96
C ILE A 213 -1.85 2.86 8.06
N CYS A 214 -2.74 2.27 8.86
CA CYS A 214 -4.05 2.86 9.14
C CYS A 214 -3.91 4.28 9.71
N VAL A 215 -3.07 4.46 10.73
CA VAL A 215 -2.84 5.78 11.35
C VAL A 215 -2.27 6.76 10.33
N TYR A 216 -1.33 6.33 9.50
CA TYR A 216 -0.71 7.15 8.46
C TYR A 216 -1.75 7.58 7.41
N VAL A 217 -2.56 6.65 6.90
CA VAL A 217 -3.62 6.94 5.93
C VAL A 217 -4.66 7.89 6.52
N VAL A 218 -5.10 7.66 7.77
CA VAL A 218 -6.03 8.56 8.46
C VAL A 218 -5.41 9.95 8.63
N ARG A 219 -4.16 10.06 9.07
CA ARG A 219 -3.42 11.34 9.15
C ARG A 219 -3.41 12.06 7.79
N GLN A 220 -3.16 11.34 6.70
CA GLN A 220 -3.19 11.92 5.35
C GLN A 220 -4.61 12.33 4.92
N LEU A 221 -5.65 11.56 5.30
CA LEU A 221 -7.05 11.91 5.05
C LEU A 221 -7.49 13.19 5.77
N TYR A 222 -7.00 13.43 6.99
CA TYR A 222 -7.30 14.66 7.73
C TYR A 222 -6.66 15.91 7.11
N ASN A 223 -5.57 15.74 6.35
CA ASN A 223 -4.95 16.83 5.59
C ASN A 223 -5.73 17.21 4.31
N LEU A 224 -6.78 16.46 3.97
CA LEU A 224 -7.66 16.75 2.84
C LEU A 224 -8.97 17.40 3.27
N SER A 225 -9.53 18.23 2.40
CA SER A 225 -10.86 18.81 2.61
C SER A 225 -11.95 17.72 2.54
N PRO A 226 -13.02 17.77 3.35
CA PRO A 226 -14.08 16.75 3.35
C PRO A 226 -14.79 16.55 2.00
N GLN A 227 -14.80 17.58 1.15
CA GLN A 227 -15.43 17.55 -0.18
C GLN A 227 -14.50 17.03 -1.28
N GLN A 228 -13.21 16.83 -0.98
CA GLN A 228 -12.25 16.31 -1.93
C GLN A 228 -12.34 14.77 -2.04
N PRO A 229 -12.00 14.17 -3.19
CA PRO A 229 -11.95 12.71 -3.31
C PRO A 229 -10.79 12.12 -2.50
N ALA A 230 -11.03 11.02 -1.78
CA ALA A 230 -10.03 10.34 -0.95
C ALA A 230 -8.79 9.86 -1.73
N SER A 231 -8.92 9.67 -3.05
CA SER A 231 -7.79 9.34 -3.92
C SER A 231 -6.69 10.40 -3.92
N LEU A 232 -6.99 11.66 -3.55
CA LEU A 232 -6.01 12.76 -3.47
C LEU A 232 -4.86 12.51 -2.48
N ILE A 233 -5.03 11.58 -1.52
CA ILE A 233 -3.96 11.14 -0.61
C ILE A 233 -2.76 10.62 -1.36
N ILE A 234 -3.03 9.89 -2.44
CA ILE A 234 -1.98 9.27 -3.24
C ILE A 234 -1.13 10.38 -3.92
N PHE A 235 -1.72 11.54 -4.19
CA PHE A 235 -1.10 12.62 -4.97
C PHE A 235 -0.42 13.72 -4.15
N LYS A 236 -1.05 14.24 -3.09
CA LYS A 236 -0.61 15.48 -2.45
C LYS A 236 0.71 15.31 -1.68
N ASN A 237 1.84 15.66 -2.29
CA ASN A 237 3.15 15.56 -1.63
C ASN A 237 3.25 16.64 -0.53
N ASN A 238 3.98 16.37 0.55
CA ASN A 238 4.15 17.37 1.63
C ASN A 238 4.94 18.60 1.14
N THR A 239 5.69 18.46 0.05
CA THR A 239 6.49 19.53 -0.58
C THR A 239 5.63 20.56 -1.32
N ASP A 240 4.49 20.17 -1.90
CA ASP A 240 3.56 21.11 -2.55
C ASP A 240 2.83 22.01 -1.53
N ARG A 241 2.88 21.67 -0.23
CA ARG A 241 2.32 22.50 0.85
C ARG A 241 2.94 23.89 0.91
N TYR A 242 4.16 24.08 0.40
CA TYR A 242 4.83 25.39 0.40
C TYR A 242 4.50 26.22 -0.84
N LEU A 243 4.03 25.59 -1.92
CA LEU A 243 3.66 26.28 -3.16
C LEU A 243 2.21 26.78 -3.15
N ASP A 244 1.31 26.06 -2.45
CA ASP A 244 -0.10 26.46 -2.27
C ASP A 244 -0.30 27.69 -1.36
N ALA A 245 0.75 28.18 -0.67
CA ALA A 245 0.66 29.36 0.20
C ALA A 245 0.91 30.69 -0.52
N SER A 246 1.33 30.66 -1.79
CA SER A 246 1.81 31.84 -2.52
C SER A 246 1.11 32.12 -3.85
N ASP A 247 0.15 31.30 -4.29
CA ASP A 247 -0.63 31.60 -5.49
C ASP A 247 -1.92 32.35 -5.15
N PRO A 248 -2.06 33.62 -5.58
CA PRO A 248 -3.34 34.33 -5.47
C PRO A 248 -4.38 33.66 -6.38
N PRO A 249 -5.68 33.76 -6.04
CA PRO A 249 -6.73 33.15 -6.85
C PRO A 249 -6.70 33.77 -8.24
N LEU A 250 -6.41 32.93 -9.25
CA LEU A 250 -6.63 33.24 -10.66
C LEU A 250 -8.08 33.67 -10.83
N MET A 251 -8.29 34.98 -10.83
CA MET A 251 -9.58 35.58 -11.16
C MET A 251 -9.97 35.10 -12.55
N ALA A 252 -11.16 34.50 -12.62
CA ALA A 252 -11.82 34.25 -13.89
C ALA A 252 -11.94 35.59 -14.62
N HIS A 253 -11.26 35.72 -15.75
CA HIS A 253 -11.56 36.78 -16.71
C HIS A 253 -12.96 36.51 -17.26
N SER A 254 -13.95 37.19 -16.70
CA SER A 254 -15.19 37.52 -17.38
C SER A 254 -14.88 38.59 -18.42
N ASN A 255 -15.16 38.33 -19.70
CA ASN A 255 -15.43 39.32 -20.75
C ASN A 255 -16.30 38.56 -21.77
N VAL A 256 -17.60 38.87 -21.87
CA VAL A 256 -18.21 39.75 -22.90
C VAL A 256 -17.86 39.31 -24.30
#